data_AF-A0A164QK12-F1
#
_entry.id   AF-A0A164QK12-F1
#
_cell.length_a   1.000
_cell.length_b   1.000
_cell.length_c   1.000
_cell.angle_alpha   90.00
_cell.angle_beta   90.00
_cell.angle_gamma   90.00
#
_symmetry.space_group_name_H-M   'P 1'
#
loop_
_entity.id
_entity.type
_entity.pdbx_description
1 polymer ?
#
loop_
_entity_poly.entity_id
_entity_poly.type
_entity_poly.pdbx_seq_one_letter_code
_entity_poly.pdbx_strand_id
1 'polypeptide(L)'
;MRQILDRIADKWSLLAIALLDRRVMRFTELKREIDGISQRMLSRTLRQLERDGIVERTVYPTVPPRVDYALTEMGRSLHATTKALVVWTEAHQERIAAARSAYDEREASLQDL
;
A
#
# COMPACT_ATOMS: atom_id res chain seq x y z
N MET A 1 13.01 -9.77 9.20
CA MET A 1 11.52 -9.82 9.29
C MET A 1 10.90 -8.43 9.39
N ARG A 2 11.24 -7.61 10.40
CA ARG A 2 10.67 -6.25 10.59
C ARG A 2 10.86 -5.30 9.39
N GLN A 3 12.06 -5.29 8.79
CA GLN A 3 12.33 -4.48 7.59
C GLN A 3 11.48 -4.82 6.36
N ILE A 4 11.05 -6.09 6.21
CA ILE A 4 10.21 -6.51 5.08
C ILE A 4 8.77 -6.08 5.32
N LEU A 5 8.26 -6.27 6.54
CA LEU A 5 6.92 -5.83 6.92
C LEU A 5 6.78 -4.30 6.85
N ASP A 6 7.75 -3.53 7.36
CA ASP A 6 7.70 -2.07 7.31
C ASP A 6 7.72 -1.52 5.87
N ARG A 7 8.33 -2.25 4.93
CA ARG A 7 8.37 -1.88 3.51
C ARG A 7 7.11 -2.26 2.75
N ILE A 8 6.50 -3.39 3.08
CA ILE A 8 5.31 -3.87 2.39
C ILE A 8 4.04 -3.23 2.95
N ALA A 9 4.01 -2.97 4.26
CA ALA A 9 2.89 -2.35 4.95
C ALA A 9 2.91 -0.82 4.87
N ASP A 10 3.83 -0.20 4.13
CA ASP A 10 3.79 1.23 3.89
C ASP A 10 2.59 1.59 3.00
N LYS A 11 1.97 2.75 3.27
CA LYS A 11 0.75 3.23 2.60
C LYS A 11 0.83 3.11 1.08
N TRP A 12 1.95 3.49 0.47
CA TRP A 12 2.07 3.57 -0.98
C TRP A 12 2.21 2.20 -1.61
N SER A 13 2.94 1.28 -0.95
CA SER A 13 3.04 -0.11 -1.37
C SER A 13 1.68 -0.79 -1.38
N LEU A 14 0.89 -0.63 -0.30
CA LEU A 14 -0.46 -1.21 -0.22
C LEU A 14 -1.40 -0.66 -1.30
N LEU A 15 -1.39 0.65 -1.56
CA LEU A 15 -2.20 1.25 -2.62
C LEU A 15 -1.78 0.79 -4.02
N ALA A 16 -0.48 0.69 -4.29
CA ALA A 16 0.01 0.19 -5.58
C ALA A 16 -0.37 -1.28 -5.79
N ILE A 17 -0.22 -2.13 -4.77
CA ILE A 17 -0.60 -3.54 -4.83
C ILE A 17 -2.10 -3.69 -5.10
N ALA A 18 -2.94 -2.96 -4.36
CA ALA A 18 -4.40 -3.02 -4.54
C ALA A 18 -4.84 -2.59 -5.95
N LEU A 19 -4.19 -1.60 -6.56
CA LEU A 19 -4.49 -1.18 -7.94
C LEU A 19 -4.01 -2.22 -8.97
N LEU A 20 -2.80 -2.75 -8.81
CA LEU A 20 -2.21 -3.72 -9.72
C LEU A 20 -2.87 -5.11 -9.65
N ASP A 21 -3.58 -5.43 -8.56
CA ASP A 21 -4.41 -6.62 -8.50
C ASP A 21 -5.56 -6.57 -9.50
N ARG A 22 -6.12 -5.37 -9.73
CA ARG A 22 -7.28 -5.15 -10.63
C ARG A 22 -6.90 -5.35 -12.09
N ARG A 23 -5.73 -4.86 -12.50
CA ARG A 23 -5.22 -4.96 -13.87
C ARG A 23 -3.76 -4.54 -13.96
N VAL A 24 -3.15 -4.83 -15.12
CA VAL A 24 -1.88 -4.25 -15.54
C VAL A 24 -2.02 -2.73 -15.73
N MET A 25 -1.04 -1.95 -15.27
CA MET A 25 -1.07 -0.48 -15.31
C MET A 25 0.29 0.12 -15.67
N ARG A 26 0.26 1.28 -16.32
CA ARG A 26 1.43 2.13 -16.58
C ARG A 26 1.74 3.01 -15.38
N PHE A 27 2.96 3.55 -15.34
CA PHE A 27 3.40 4.49 -14.30
C PHE A 27 2.45 5.69 -14.14
N THR A 28 2.05 6.31 -15.26
CA THR A 28 1.20 7.50 -15.26
C THR A 28 -0.22 7.20 -14.78
N GLU A 29 -0.73 6.00 -15.06
CA GLU A 29 -2.02 5.55 -14.55
C GLU A 29 -1.95 5.38 -13.03
N LEU A 30 -0.96 4.64 -12.52
CA LEU A 30 -0.74 4.51 -11.08
C LEU A 30 -0.58 5.87 -10.39
N LYS A 31 0.18 6.80 -10.99
CA LYS A 31 0.40 8.13 -10.45
C LYS A 31 -0.87 8.97 -10.35
N ARG A 32 -1.83 8.74 -11.24
CA ARG A 32 -3.13 9.43 -11.28
C ARG A 32 -4.11 8.83 -10.28
N GLU A 33 -4.11 7.51 -10.13
CA GLU A 33 -5.04 6.79 -9.25
C GLU A 33 -4.62 6.86 -7.77
N ILE A 34 -3.31 6.95 -7.49
CA ILE A 34 -2.80 7.09 -6.12
C ILE A 34 -2.73 8.58 -5.78
N ASP A 35 -3.76 9.08 -5.10
CA ASP A 35 -3.80 10.47 -4.67
C ASP A 35 -2.68 10.82 -3.66
N GLY A 36 -2.11 12.01 -3.80
CA GLY A 36 -1.05 12.52 -2.91
C GLY A 36 0.35 11.92 -3.08
N ILE A 37 0.55 10.85 -3.85
CA ILE A 37 1.91 10.29 -4.04
C ILE A 37 2.74 11.20 -4.96
N SER A 38 3.99 11.49 -4.63
CA SER A 38 4.88 12.18 -5.58
C SER A 38 5.41 11.21 -6.65
N GLN A 39 5.83 11.72 -7.82
CA GLN A 39 6.49 10.88 -8.84
C GLN A 39 7.74 10.18 -8.29
N ARG A 40 8.57 10.90 -7.52
CA ARG A 40 9.77 10.34 -6.88
C ARG A 40 9.41 9.20 -5.94
N MET A 41 8.34 9.35 -5.15
CA MET A 41 7.90 8.30 -4.22
C MET A 41 7.35 7.09 -4.97
N LEU A 42 6.50 7.27 -5.99
CA LEU A 42 5.98 6.17 -6.79
C LEU A 42 7.10 5.37 -7.46
N SER A 43 8.10 6.04 -8.04
CA SER A 43 9.27 5.37 -8.60
C SER A 43 10.07 4.58 -7.55
N ARG A 44 10.15 5.07 -6.31
CA ARG A 44 10.80 4.34 -5.21
C ARG A 44 9.99 3.11 -4.82
N THR A 45 8.68 3.26 -4.66
CA THR A 45 7.76 2.17 -4.32
C THR A 45 7.79 1.07 -5.36
N LEU A 46 7.61 1.39 -6.65
CA LEU A 46 7.59 0.38 -7.71
C LEU A 46 8.93 -0.36 -7.84
N ARG A 47 10.07 0.34 -7.74
CA ARG A 47 11.39 -0.31 -7.74
C ARG A 47 11.58 -1.24 -6.54
N GLN A 48 11.06 -0.86 -5.37
CA GLN A 48 11.15 -1.70 -4.18
C GLN A 48 10.29 -2.96 -4.34
N LEU A 49 9.04 -2.81 -4.78
CA LEU A 49 8.14 -3.93 -5.04
C LEU A 49 8.66 -4.86 -6.15
N GLU A 50 9.30 -4.30 -7.18
CA GLU A 50 9.97 -5.06 -8.24
C GLU A 50 11.16 -5.85 -7.68
N ARG A 51 12.03 -5.19 -6.90
CA ARG A 51 13.17 -5.84 -6.25
C ARG A 51 12.76 -6.96 -5.29
N ASP A 52 11.63 -6.79 -4.60
CA ASP A 52 11.09 -7.77 -3.67
C ASP A 52 10.28 -8.87 -4.37
N GLY A 53 10.15 -8.84 -5.70
CA GLY A 53 9.44 -9.85 -6.49
C GLY A 53 7.92 -9.78 -6.39
N ILE A 54 7.37 -8.68 -5.88
CA ILE A 54 5.92 -8.44 -5.73
C ILE A 54 5.31 -7.90 -7.02
N VAL A 55 6.06 -7.09 -7.75
CA VAL A 55 5.65 -6.47 -9.01
C VAL A 55 6.60 -6.89 -10.12
N GLU A 56 6.06 -7.24 -11.28
CA GLU A 56 6.81 -7.39 -12.51
C GLU A 56 6.74 -6.10 -13.33
N ARG A 57 7.87 -5.69 -13.91
CA ARG A 57 7.98 -4.54 -14.81
C ARG A 57 8.32 -5.00 -16.23
N THR A 58 7.41 -4.80 -17.17
CA THR A 58 7.61 -5.19 -18.58
C THR A 58 7.82 -3.95 -19.44
N VAL A 59 8.92 -3.93 -20.21
CA VAL A 59 9.20 -2.87 -21.19
C VAL A 59 8.81 -3.37 -22.58
N TYR A 60 7.94 -2.63 -23.26
CA TYR A 60 7.54 -2.91 -24.63
C TYR A 60 8.26 -1.93 -25.58
N PRO A 61 8.97 -2.45 -26.60
CA PRO A 61 9.67 -1.64 -27.59
C PRO A 61 8.68 -1.08 -28.62
N THR A 62 7.79 -0.19 -28.18
CA THR A 62 6.84 0.54 -29.03
C THR A 62 7.30 1.98 -29.25
N VAL A 63 6.66 2.69 -30.18
CA VAL A 63 6.82 4.15 -30.34
C VAL A 63 5.49 4.83 -29.97
N PRO A 64 5.41 5.60 -28.88
CA PRO A 64 6.45 5.77 -27.84
C PRO A 64 6.66 4.51 -26.98
N PRO A 65 7.81 4.35 -26.30
CA PRO A 65 8.07 3.22 -25.42
C PRO A 65 7.01 3.09 -24.32
N ARG A 66 6.55 1.86 -24.07
CA ARG A 66 5.55 1.56 -23.05
C ARG A 66 6.19 0.74 -21.94
N VAL A 67 5.87 1.08 -20.70
CA VAL A 67 6.27 0.31 -19.51
C VAL A 67 5.03 -0.01 -18.71
N ASP A 68 4.82 -1.29 -18.47
CA ASP A 68 3.72 -1.79 -17.66
C ASP A 68 4.22 -2.42 -16.38
N TYR A 69 3.37 -2.37 -15.37
CA TYR A 69 3.54 -3.01 -14.08
C TYR A 69 2.37 -3.97 -13.84
N ALA A 70 2.67 -5.14 -13.29
CA ALA A 70 1.69 -6.16 -12.92
C ALA A 70 2.09 -6.81 -11.60
N LEU A 71 1.12 -7.34 -10.84
CA LEU A 71 1.46 -8.21 -9.71
C LEU A 71 1.98 -9.55 -10.21
N THR A 72 3.02 -10.04 -9.55
CA THR A 72 3.42 -11.45 -9.63
C THR A 72 2.44 -12.33 -8.85
N GLU A 73 2.57 -13.65 -8.96
CA GLU A 73 1.82 -14.59 -8.12
C GLU A 73 2.07 -14.34 -6.63
N MET A 74 3.33 -14.11 -6.25
CA MET A 74 3.71 -13.75 -4.89
C MET A 74 3.03 -12.43 -4.45
N GLY A 75 2.98 -11.43 -5.33
CA GLY A 75 2.29 -10.17 -5.04
C GLY A 75 0.78 -10.32 -4.85
N ARG A 76 0.12 -11.22 -5.61
CA ARG A 76 -1.31 -11.54 -5.41
C ARG A 76 -1.56 -12.25 -4.09
N SER A 77 -0.69 -13.19 -3.71
CA SER A 77 -0.78 -13.87 -2.40
C SER A 77 -0.66 -12.90 -1.22
N LEU A 78 0.23 -11.91 -1.36
CA LEU A 78 0.39 -10.84 -0.40
C LEU A 78 -0.86 -9.94 -0.35
N HIS A 79 -1.41 -9.55 -1.50
CA HIS A 79 -2.64 -8.76 -1.56
C HIS A 79 -3.78 -9.44 -0.80
N ALA A 80 -3.97 -10.75 -0.99
CA ALA A 80 -4.98 -11.53 -0.27
C ALA A 80 -4.78 -11.46 1.26
N THR A 81 -3.54 -11.54 1.72
CA THR A 81 -3.18 -11.40 3.15
C THR A 81 -3.49 -9.99 3.67
N THR A 82 -3.12 -8.95 2.92
CA THR A 82 -3.41 -7.56 3.32
C THR A 82 -4.90 -7.24 3.32
N LYS A 83 -5.69 -7.86 2.42
CA LYS A 83 -7.14 -7.70 2.35
C LYS A 83 -7.82 -8.22 3.63
N ALA A 84 -7.35 -9.33 4.18
CA ALA A 84 -7.85 -9.84 5.47
C ALA A 84 -7.62 -8.82 6.61
N LEU A 85 -6.47 -8.13 6.60
CA LEU A 85 -6.15 -7.08 7.56
C LEU A 85 -7.09 -5.86 7.42
N VAL A 86 -7.39 -5.47 6.18
CA VAL A 86 -8.35 -4.39 5.89
C VAL A 86 -9.74 -4.75 6.42
N VAL A 87 -10.25 -5.94 6.09
CA VAL A 87 -11.57 -6.40 6.57
C VAL A 87 -11.63 -6.42 8.09
N TRP A 88 -10.57 -6.93 8.75
CA TRP A 88 -10.51 -6.90 10.21
C TRP A 88 -10.54 -5.46 10.75
N THR A 89 -9.81 -4.55 10.12
CA THR A 89 -9.75 -3.13 10.53
C THR A 89 -11.11 -2.46 10.37
N GLU A 90 -11.79 -2.66 9.25
CA GLU A 90 -13.14 -2.15 8.99
C GLU A 90 -14.15 -2.65 10.02
N ALA A 91 -14.07 -3.94 10.38
CA ALA A 91 -14.95 -4.55 11.38
C ALA A 91 -14.70 -4.02 12.81
N HIS A 92 -13.54 -3.42 13.10
CA HIS A 92 -13.16 -2.98 14.45
C HIS A 92 -12.91 -1.47 14.55
N GLN A 93 -13.11 -0.70 13.48
CA GLN A 93 -12.76 0.73 13.45
C GLN A 93 -13.46 1.56 14.54
N GLU A 94 -14.74 1.29 14.82
CA GLU A 94 -15.51 1.99 15.86
C GLU A 94 -14.98 1.66 17.25
N ARG A 95 -14.64 0.39 17.49
CA ARG A 95 -14.05 -0.06 18.76
C ARG A 95 -12.67 0.55 18.97
N ILE A 96 -11.87 0.66 17.91
CA ILE A 96 -10.56 1.33 17.97
C ILE A 96 -10.75 2.82 18.27
N ALA A 97 -11.71 3.49 17.65
CA ALA A 97 -12.02 4.90 17.92
C ALA A 97 -12.45 5.11 19.38
N ALA A 98 -13.38 4.30 19.88
CA ALA A 98 -13.83 4.37 21.27
C ALA A 98 -12.68 4.13 22.27
N ALA A 99 -11.80 3.17 21.98
CA ALA A 99 -10.63 2.91 22.81
C ALA A 99 -9.64 4.08 22.84
N ARG A 100 -9.47 4.80 21.72
CA ARG A 100 -8.66 6.02 21.65
C ARG A 100 -9.26 7.14 22.49
N SER A 101 -10.56 7.43 22.31
CA SER A 101 -11.26 8.45 23.11
C SER A 101 -11.17 8.18 24.61
N ALA A 102 -11.43 6.94 25.04
CA ALA A 102 -11.33 6.58 26.45
C ALA A 102 -9.90 6.71 27.01
N TYR A 103 -8.87 6.44 26.20
CA TYR A 103 -7.48 6.67 26.58
C TYR A 103 -7.18 8.16 26.74
N ASP A 104 -7.57 8.97 25.74
CA ASP A 104 -7.32 10.42 25.72
C ASP A 104 -8.01 11.12 26.90
N GLU A 105 -9.25 10.74 27.23
CA GLU A 105 -10.00 11.23 28.40
C GLU A 105 -9.29 10.90 29.72
N ARG A 106 -8.80 9.65 29.86
CA ARG A 106 -8.06 9.23 31.05
C ARG A 106 -6.75 10.00 31.19
N GLU A 107 -5.98 10.18 30.11
CA GLU A 107 -4.73 10.95 30.15
C GLU A 107 -4.97 12.42 30.50
N ALA A 108 -6.02 13.04 29.95
CA ALA A 108 -6.38 14.41 30.31
C ALA A 108 -6.71 14.54 31.81
N SER A 109 -7.48 13.61 32.37
CA SER A 109 -7.84 13.62 33.79
C SER A 109 -6.66 13.44 34.76
N LEU A 110 -5.57 12.82 34.30
CA LEU A 110 -4.33 12.64 35.09
C LEU A 110 -3.43 13.88 35.03
N GLN A 111 -3.59 14.75 34.03
CA GLN A 111 -2.83 15.99 33.90
C GLN A 111 -3.48 17.16 34.68
N ASP A 112 -4.77 17.03 35.01
CA ASP A 112 -5.53 18.01 35.80
C ASP A 112 -5.42 17.81 37.33
N LEU A 113 -4.66 16.80 37.78
CA LEU A 113 -4.36 16.47 39.20
C LEU A 113 -2.93 16.89 39.58
#